data_AF-A0A1A1VWE7-F1
#
_entry.id   AF-A0A1A1VWE7-F1
#
_cell.length_a   1.000
_cell.length_b   1.000
_cell.length_c   1.000
_cell.angle_alpha   90.00
_cell.angle_beta   90.00
_cell.angle_gamma   90.00
#
_symmetry.space_group_name_H-M   'P 1'
#
loop_
_entity.id
_entity.type
_entity.pdbx_description
1 polymer ?
#
loop_
_entity_poly.entity_id
_entity_poly.type
_entity_poly.pdbx_seq_one_letter_code
_entity_poly.pdbx_strand_id
1 'polypeptide(L)'
;MIINPLLTDVTHARRLIAAVTDCGVQPPESLTSVLEGLDALTELSAPADPTQALIRGALDGGPAKAEKMLADYAVAKLAAEERKNLRGRLDPEFLKEFCDRLEAGGADAILDALRPQFDTAAKAIADAAAKVDVTAPAAALMDTADPDQLVAWQSVIPAIDTLDQIASVASQFGPQAQSFVLVDRPHGIEFGWARNEAVMCSAGSLLQDSRAFATAGTDVRKSAWLRVAPRLNTIAEARERVREYSEQAWSSMNGQAKRGRVLENGSVVWDETRNPFATAER
;
A
#
# COMPACT_ATOMS: atom_id res chain seq x y z
N MET A 1 5.21 5.00 -15.21
CA MET A 1 4.29 5.52 -14.17
C MET A 1 5.16 6.36 -13.26
N ILE A 2 4.64 7.41 -12.62
CA ILE A 2 5.44 8.18 -11.67
C ILE A 2 4.51 8.45 -10.50
N ILE A 3 4.72 7.78 -9.37
CA ILE A 3 4.08 8.12 -8.09
C ILE A 3 4.19 9.63 -7.90
N ASN A 4 3.06 10.33 -7.73
CA ASN A 4 3.07 11.79 -7.67
C ASN A 4 3.74 12.26 -6.37
N PRO A 5 4.95 12.86 -6.43
CA PRO A 5 5.67 13.27 -5.23
C PRO A 5 5.06 14.51 -4.56
N LEU A 6 4.06 15.16 -5.18
CA LEU A 6 3.35 16.30 -4.59
C LEU A 6 2.26 15.89 -3.60
N LEU A 7 1.84 14.62 -3.62
CA LEU A 7 0.80 14.07 -2.73
C LEU A 7 1.35 13.09 -1.69
N THR A 8 2.65 12.78 -1.77
CA THR A 8 3.34 11.82 -0.93
C THR A 8 4.52 12.51 -0.28
N ASP A 9 4.83 12.14 0.96
CA ASP A 9 6.01 12.64 1.67
C ASP A 9 6.78 11.46 2.30
N VAL A 10 7.94 11.75 2.87
CA VAL A 10 8.75 10.74 3.59
C VAL A 10 7.96 10.12 4.76
N THR A 11 7.01 10.85 5.35
CA THR A 11 6.13 10.32 6.42
C THR A 11 5.27 9.16 5.90
N HIS A 12 4.74 9.24 4.68
CA HIS A 12 3.99 8.16 4.06
C HIS A 12 4.86 6.92 3.83
N ALA A 13 6.10 7.11 3.35
CA ALA A 13 7.05 6.02 3.18
C ALA A 13 7.34 5.30 4.51
N ARG A 14 7.58 6.07 5.59
CA ARG A 14 7.76 5.51 6.94
C ARG A 14 6.52 4.79 7.45
N ARG A 15 5.33 5.34 7.21
CA ARG A 15 4.06 4.70 7.60
C ARG A 15 3.85 3.38 6.87
N LEU A 16 4.20 3.29 5.59
CA LEU A 16 4.15 2.03 4.85
C LEU A 16 5.08 0.99 5.48
N ILE A 17 6.34 1.34 5.72
CA ILE A 17 7.33 0.43 6.34
C ILE A 17 6.91 0.00 7.75
N ALA A 18 6.37 0.93 8.55
CA ALA A 18 5.82 0.63 9.87
C ALA A 18 4.63 -0.34 9.77
N ALA A 19 3.67 -0.08 8.87
CA ALA A 19 2.50 -0.95 8.69
C ALA A 19 2.89 -2.36 8.23
N VAL A 20 3.91 -2.49 7.38
CA VAL A 20 4.49 -3.79 7.00
C VAL A 20 5.11 -4.50 8.21
N THR A 21 5.84 -3.75 9.05
CA THR A 21 6.43 -4.28 10.29
C THR A 21 5.37 -4.71 11.31
N ASP A 22 4.27 -3.95 11.41
CA ASP A 22 3.15 -4.24 12.30
C ASP A 22 2.41 -5.53 11.90
N CYS A 23 2.47 -5.92 10.62
CA CYS A 23 2.04 -7.24 10.15
C CYS A 23 3.04 -8.36 10.54
N GLY A 24 4.06 -8.08 11.35
CA GLY A 24 5.04 -9.09 11.80
C GLY A 24 5.97 -9.60 10.71
N VAL A 25 6.15 -8.86 9.61
CA VAL A 25 7.11 -9.21 8.54
C VAL A 25 8.22 -8.17 8.45
N GLN A 26 9.39 -8.59 8.00
CA GLN A 26 10.51 -7.68 7.76
C GLN A 26 10.29 -6.95 6.43
N PRO A 27 10.29 -5.61 6.42
CA PRO A 27 10.22 -4.84 5.19
C PRO A 27 11.45 -5.10 4.29
N PRO A 28 11.33 -4.97 2.95
CA PRO A 28 12.47 -5.15 2.06
C PRO A 28 13.61 -4.17 2.34
N GLU A 29 14.83 -4.70 2.45
CA GLU A 29 16.05 -3.90 2.71
C GLU A 29 16.24 -2.79 1.68
N SER A 30 15.88 -3.06 0.41
CA SER A 30 15.96 -2.08 -0.67
C SER A 30 15.16 -0.80 -0.40
N LEU A 31 14.11 -0.88 0.41
CA LEU A 31 13.26 0.25 0.78
C LEU A 31 13.70 0.87 2.12
N THR A 32 14.03 0.05 3.11
CA THR A 32 14.49 0.56 4.43
C THR A 32 15.82 1.30 4.32
N SER A 33 16.74 0.82 3.48
CA SER A 33 18.05 1.46 3.27
C SER A 33 17.94 2.90 2.75
N VAL A 34 16.88 3.21 2.00
CA VAL A 34 16.63 4.58 1.50
C VAL A 34 16.30 5.49 2.66
N LEU A 35 15.39 5.07 3.54
CA LEU A 35 14.98 5.87 4.70
C LEU A 35 16.12 6.00 5.73
N GLU A 36 16.87 4.92 5.95
CA GLU A 36 18.06 4.92 6.80
C GLU A 36 19.16 5.84 6.25
N GLY A 37 19.36 5.86 4.93
CA GLY A 37 20.29 6.80 4.28
C GLY A 37 19.87 8.26 4.48
N LEU A 38 18.57 8.56 4.40
CA LEU A 38 18.06 9.89 4.70
C LEU A 38 18.29 10.25 6.17
N ASP A 39 18.03 9.31 7.09
CA ASP A 39 18.28 9.51 8.52
C ASP A 39 19.77 9.79 8.79
N ALA A 40 20.67 8.98 8.23
CA ALA A 40 22.12 9.16 8.40
C ALA A 40 22.63 10.51 7.87
N LEU A 41 22.07 11.02 6.77
CA LEU A 41 22.47 12.31 6.20
C LEU A 41 21.84 13.51 6.90
N THR A 42 20.66 13.33 7.51
CA THR A 42 19.88 14.41 8.13
C THR A 42 19.87 14.35 9.65
N GLU A 43 20.58 13.39 10.25
CA GLU A 43 20.72 13.28 11.70
C GLU A 43 21.36 14.56 12.27
N LEU A 44 20.55 15.28 13.05
CA LEU A 44 20.95 16.53 13.68
C LEU A 44 21.49 16.24 15.07
N SER A 45 22.79 16.02 15.19
CA SER A 45 23.48 16.20 16.46
C SER A 45 23.81 17.68 16.64
N ALA A 46 22.91 18.42 17.27
CA ALA A 46 23.22 19.78 17.70
C ALA A 46 24.40 19.71 18.70
N PRO A 47 25.51 20.42 18.45
CA PRO A 47 26.61 20.41 19.39
C PRO A 47 26.15 21.00 20.73
N ALA A 48 26.52 20.36 21.84
CA ALA A 48 26.20 20.84 23.18
C ALA A 48 26.83 22.21 23.44
N ASP A 49 26.24 23.00 24.35
CA ASP A 49 26.76 24.31 24.74
C ASP A 49 28.24 24.22 25.15
N PRO A 50 29.16 24.89 24.42
CA PRO A 50 30.59 24.73 24.62
C PRO A 50 31.11 25.57 25.80
N THR A 51 30.28 26.42 26.42
CA THR A 51 30.71 27.47 27.36
C THR A 51 31.58 26.94 28.50
N GLN A 52 31.14 25.88 29.19
CA GLN A 52 31.92 25.28 30.30
C GLN A 52 33.21 24.61 29.80
N ALA A 53 33.18 23.99 28.62
CA ALA A 53 34.35 23.35 28.02
C ALA A 53 35.40 24.39 27.58
N LEU A 54 34.96 25.54 27.07
CA LEU A 54 35.81 26.66 26.69
C LEU A 54 36.46 27.32 27.91
N ILE A 55 35.70 27.55 28.99
CA ILE A 55 36.23 28.11 30.25
C ILE A 55 37.31 27.17 30.81
N ARG A 56 37.03 25.86 30.91
CA ARG A 56 38.03 24.88 31.38
C ARG A 56 39.22 24.78 30.44
N GLY A 57 38.99 24.77 29.13
CA GLY A 57 40.07 24.77 28.13
C GLY A 57 41.01 25.95 28.27
N ALA A 58 40.47 27.16 28.54
CA ALA A 58 41.25 28.37 28.76
C ALA A 58 42.06 28.32 30.07
N LEU A 59 41.47 27.78 31.15
CA LEU A 59 42.12 27.66 32.45
C LEU A 59 43.22 26.57 32.45
N ASP A 60 42.95 25.41 31.86
CA ASP A 60 43.84 24.23 31.95
C ASP A 60 44.90 24.16 30.85
N GLY A 61 44.64 24.78 29.69
CA GLY A 61 45.52 24.71 28.51
C GLY A 61 45.79 26.05 27.83
N GLY A 62 45.36 27.15 28.45
CA GLY A 62 45.57 28.50 27.93
C GLY A 62 44.69 28.87 26.74
N PRO A 63 44.83 30.11 26.23
CA PRO A 63 43.96 30.68 25.20
C PRO A 63 43.98 29.90 23.88
N ALA A 64 45.12 29.32 23.48
CA ALA A 64 45.24 28.54 22.26
C ALA A 64 44.37 27.26 22.27
N LYS A 65 44.22 26.61 23.44
CA LYS A 65 43.34 25.45 23.58
C LYS A 65 41.87 25.83 23.49
N ALA A 66 41.49 26.94 24.12
CA ALA A 66 40.12 27.46 24.04
C ALA A 66 39.75 27.88 22.61
N GLU A 67 40.68 28.51 21.89
CA GLU A 67 40.49 28.92 20.49
C GLU A 67 40.29 27.71 19.57
N LYS A 68 41.09 26.65 19.74
CA LYS A 68 40.88 25.38 19.02
C LYS A 68 39.51 24.77 19.30
N MET A 69 39.11 24.71 20.57
CA MET A 69 37.80 24.17 20.95
C MET A 69 36.64 25.01 20.40
N LEU A 70 36.81 26.34 20.32
CA LEU A 70 35.83 27.24 19.70
C LEU A 70 35.72 26.98 18.20
N ALA A 71 36.85 26.78 17.51
CA ALA A 71 36.87 26.45 16.08
C ALA A 71 36.19 25.10 15.81
N ASP A 72 36.50 24.07 16.61
CA ASP A 72 35.88 22.74 16.50
C ASP A 72 34.35 22.83 16.71
N TYR A 73 33.91 23.61 17.71
CA TYR A 73 32.49 23.86 17.94
C TYR A 73 31.83 24.63 16.78
N ALA A 74 32.49 25.64 16.23
CA ALA A 74 31.97 26.42 15.10
C ALA A 74 31.78 25.53 13.85
N VAL A 75 32.73 24.63 13.57
CA VAL A 75 32.62 23.65 12.48
C VAL A 75 31.45 22.70 12.73
N ALA A 76 31.30 22.18 13.95
CA ALA A 76 30.17 21.30 14.30
C ALA A 76 28.81 22.01 14.15
N LYS A 77 28.72 23.28 14.56
CA LYS A 77 27.51 24.09 14.43
C LYS A 77 27.16 24.35 12.96
N LEU A 78 28.15 24.75 12.15
CA LEU A 78 27.96 24.95 10.72
C LEU A 78 27.51 23.65 10.03
N ALA A 79 28.12 22.51 10.37
CA ALA A 79 27.70 21.21 9.84
C ALA A 79 26.25 20.85 10.23
N ALA A 80 25.81 21.18 11.45
CA ALA A 80 24.43 20.96 11.87
C ALA A 80 23.44 21.87 11.13
N GLU A 81 23.80 23.15 10.90
CA GLU A 81 22.99 24.09 10.11
C GLU A 81 22.90 23.65 8.63
N GLU A 82 24.01 23.22 8.03
CA GLU A 82 24.03 22.68 6.67
C GLU A 82 23.17 21.41 6.53
N ARG A 83 23.25 20.47 7.48
CA ARG A 83 22.38 19.28 7.49
C ARG A 83 20.90 19.65 7.55
N LYS A 84 20.53 20.66 8.34
CA LYS A 84 19.15 21.15 8.41
C LYS A 84 18.69 21.73 7.07
N ASN A 85 19.54 22.49 6.40
CA ASN A 85 19.25 23.07 5.09
C ASN A 85 19.19 22.00 3.98
N LEU A 86 20.06 20.99 4.08
CA LEU A 86 20.10 19.85 3.15
C LEU A 86 18.84 19.01 3.23
N ARG A 87 18.26 18.80 4.42
CA ARG A 87 17.04 17.97 4.59
C ARG A 87 15.91 18.39 3.64
N GLY A 88 15.62 19.69 3.54
CA GLY A 88 14.55 20.17 2.64
C GLY A 88 14.79 19.88 1.15
N ARG A 89 16.06 19.64 0.76
CA ARG A 89 16.45 19.27 -0.60
C ARG A 89 16.56 17.76 -0.79
N LEU A 90 16.93 17.02 0.26
CA LEU A 90 17.10 15.58 0.24
C LEU A 90 15.76 14.84 0.35
N ASP A 91 14.81 15.34 1.14
CA ASP A 91 13.51 14.68 1.35
C ASP A 91 12.81 14.33 0.03
N PRO A 92 12.68 15.23 -0.97
CA PRO A 92 12.05 14.89 -2.26
C PRO A 92 12.84 13.87 -3.09
N GLU A 93 14.18 13.93 -3.07
CA GLU A 93 15.04 13.02 -3.85
C GLU A 93 15.02 11.61 -3.25
N PHE A 94 15.07 11.49 -1.92
CA PHE A 94 14.94 10.21 -1.23
C PHE A 94 13.54 9.63 -1.37
N LEU A 95 12.50 10.47 -1.33
CA LEU A 95 11.15 10.01 -1.62
C LEU A 95 11.02 9.49 -3.05
N LYS A 96 11.59 10.20 -4.03
CA LYS A 96 11.60 9.74 -5.42
C LYS A 96 12.30 8.39 -5.55
N GLU A 97 13.49 8.23 -4.98
CA GLU A 97 14.22 6.96 -4.98
C GLU A 97 13.40 5.83 -4.31
N PHE A 98 12.72 6.11 -3.20
CA PHE A 98 11.83 5.15 -2.55
C PHE A 98 10.68 4.70 -3.47
N CYS A 99 10.05 5.65 -4.16
CA CYS A 99 8.99 5.40 -5.13
C CYS A 99 9.50 4.60 -6.34
N ASP A 100 10.66 4.96 -6.89
CA ASP A 100 11.29 4.25 -8.02
C ASP A 100 11.59 2.79 -7.64
N ARG A 101 12.04 2.54 -6.41
CA ARG A 101 12.27 1.17 -5.89
C ARG A 101 10.98 0.40 -5.64
N LEU A 102 9.92 1.07 -5.17
CA LEU A 102 8.60 0.45 -5.08
C LEU A 102 8.11 0.00 -6.46
N GLU A 103 8.21 0.87 -7.47
CA GLU A 103 7.82 0.57 -8.85
C GLU A 103 8.68 -0.53 -9.48
N ALA A 104 9.98 -0.59 -9.15
CA ALA A 104 10.92 -1.60 -9.65
C ALA A 104 10.76 -3.00 -9.03
N GLY A 105 9.73 -3.23 -8.22
CA GLY A 105 9.41 -4.53 -7.62
C GLY A 105 9.44 -4.55 -6.08
N GLY A 106 9.77 -3.43 -5.43
CA GLY A 106 9.71 -3.34 -3.96
C GLY A 106 8.30 -3.57 -3.41
N ALA A 107 7.26 -3.17 -4.14
CA ALA A 107 5.87 -3.43 -3.74
C ALA A 107 5.52 -4.92 -3.80
N ASP A 108 5.91 -5.63 -4.85
CA ASP A 108 5.70 -7.08 -4.94
C ASP A 108 6.51 -7.82 -3.87
N ALA A 109 7.72 -7.38 -3.54
CA ALA A 109 8.50 -7.93 -2.43
C ALA A 109 7.78 -7.77 -1.07
N ILE A 110 7.10 -6.63 -0.83
CA ILE A 110 6.24 -6.45 0.36
C ILE A 110 5.07 -7.45 0.32
N LEU A 111 4.36 -7.53 -0.81
CA LEU A 111 3.20 -8.40 -0.95
C LEU A 111 3.57 -9.88 -0.76
N ASP A 112 4.69 -10.32 -1.32
CA ASP A 112 5.18 -11.68 -1.18
C ASP A 112 5.64 -12.01 0.24
N ALA A 113 6.20 -11.05 0.98
CA ALA A 113 6.51 -11.23 2.40
C ALA A 113 5.24 -11.41 3.25
N LEU A 114 4.15 -10.70 2.91
CA LEU A 114 2.86 -10.75 3.61
C LEU A 114 2.03 -12.00 3.24
N ARG A 115 2.24 -12.54 2.04
CA ARG A 115 1.46 -13.64 1.45
C ARG A 115 1.32 -14.88 2.34
N PRO A 116 2.36 -15.41 3.01
CA PRO A 116 2.20 -16.57 3.88
C PRO A 116 1.23 -16.36 5.04
N GLN A 117 1.24 -15.17 5.64
CA GLN A 117 0.31 -14.83 6.72
C GLN A 117 -1.10 -14.63 6.21
N PHE A 118 -1.24 -13.96 5.07
CA PHE A 118 -2.53 -13.78 4.38
C PHE A 118 -3.17 -15.14 4.05
N ASP A 119 -2.42 -16.05 3.44
CA ASP A 119 -2.90 -17.38 3.06
C ASP A 119 -3.26 -18.22 4.30
N THR A 120 -2.49 -18.10 5.38
CA THR A 120 -2.78 -18.77 6.66
C THR A 120 -4.10 -18.27 7.26
N ALA A 121 -4.32 -16.96 7.28
CA ALA A 121 -5.55 -16.37 7.80
C ALA A 121 -6.77 -16.70 6.92
N ALA A 122 -6.62 -16.61 5.60
CA ALA A 122 -7.67 -17.01 4.65
C ALA A 122 -8.04 -18.48 4.81
N LYS A 123 -7.05 -19.36 4.99
CA LYS A 123 -7.26 -20.78 5.26
C LYS A 123 -7.97 -21.00 6.59
N ALA A 124 -7.63 -20.28 7.65
CA ALA A 124 -8.30 -20.40 8.94
C ALA A 124 -9.81 -20.07 8.85
N ILE A 125 -10.18 -19.05 8.07
CA ILE A 125 -11.59 -18.73 7.81
C ILE A 125 -12.28 -19.86 7.03
N ALA A 126 -11.64 -20.38 5.98
CA ALA A 126 -12.18 -21.47 5.18
C ALA A 126 -12.37 -22.76 5.99
N ASP A 127 -11.37 -23.12 6.79
CA ASP A 127 -11.38 -24.30 7.67
C ASP A 127 -12.45 -24.15 8.77
N ALA A 128 -12.67 -22.93 9.28
CA ALA A 128 -13.74 -22.65 10.23
C ALA A 128 -15.12 -22.75 9.57
N ALA A 129 -15.32 -22.12 8.41
CA ALA A 129 -16.59 -22.17 7.67
C ALA A 129 -16.99 -23.60 7.25
N ALA A 130 -16.03 -24.51 7.10
CA ALA A 130 -16.29 -25.93 6.82
C ALA A 130 -16.84 -26.70 8.04
N LYS A 131 -16.63 -26.20 9.27
CA LYS A 131 -16.98 -26.87 10.52
C LYS A 131 -18.21 -26.27 11.21
N VAL A 132 -18.39 -24.96 11.07
CA VAL A 132 -19.39 -24.20 11.80
C VAL A 132 -19.96 -23.08 10.93
N ASP A 133 -21.25 -22.78 11.10
CA ASP A 133 -21.82 -21.56 10.53
C ASP A 133 -21.26 -20.33 11.26
N VAL A 134 -20.21 -19.76 10.69
CA VAL A 134 -19.51 -18.57 11.21
C VAL A 134 -20.38 -17.31 11.22
N THR A 135 -21.55 -17.34 10.56
CA THR A 135 -22.51 -16.23 10.55
C THR A 135 -23.59 -16.34 11.62
N ALA A 136 -23.69 -17.49 12.30
CA ALA A 136 -24.69 -17.71 13.33
C ALA A 136 -24.45 -16.83 14.59
N PRO A 137 -25.51 -16.48 15.34
CA PRO A 137 -25.37 -15.81 16.63
C PRO A 137 -24.57 -16.64 17.63
N ALA A 138 -23.69 -15.99 18.40
CA ALA A 138 -22.87 -16.65 19.41
C ALA A 138 -23.70 -17.47 20.43
N ALA A 139 -24.88 -17.00 20.80
CA ALA A 139 -25.79 -17.73 21.69
C ALA A 139 -26.23 -19.08 21.10
N ALA A 140 -26.58 -19.11 19.81
CA ALA A 140 -27.00 -20.35 19.13
C ALA A 140 -25.86 -21.37 19.04
N LEU A 141 -24.63 -20.89 18.88
CA LEU A 141 -23.43 -21.72 18.87
C LEU A 141 -23.06 -22.24 20.26
N MET A 142 -23.12 -21.41 21.31
CA MET A 142 -22.79 -21.86 22.67
C MET A 142 -23.74 -22.96 23.18
N ASP A 143 -24.98 -22.99 22.71
CA ASP A 143 -25.96 -23.98 23.14
C ASP A 143 -25.84 -25.33 22.41
N THR A 144 -25.20 -25.37 21.24
CA THR A 144 -25.26 -26.53 20.33
C THR A 144 -23.92 -27.01 19.78
N ALA A 145 -22.88 -26.17 19.83
CA ALA A 145 -21.58 -26.48 19.24
C ALA A 145 -20.74 -27.39 20.14
N ASP A 146 -20.03 -28.32 19.51
CA ASP A 146 -18.98 -29.09 20.19
C ASP A 146 -17.72 -28.23 20.44
N PRO A 147 -16.77 -28.69 21.28
CA PRO A 147 -15.55 -27.94 21.58
C PRO A 147 -14.72 -27.59 20.34
N ASP A 148 -14.67 -28.46 19.32
CA ASP A 148 -13.88 -28.25 18.11
C ASP A 148 -14.51 -27.16 17.22
N GLN A 149 -15.85 -27.10 17.16
CA GLN A 149 -16.62 -26.06 16.49
C GLN A 149 -16.47 -24.70 17.19
N LEU A 150 -16.43 -24.67 18.53
CA LEU A 150 -16.19 -23.44 19.28
C LEU A 150 -14.79 -22.88 19.03
N VAL A 151 -13.76 -23.75 19.02
CA VAL A 151 -12.38 -23.33 18.69
C VAL A 151 -12.30 -22.79 17.26
N ALA A 152 -12.93 -23.48 16.30
CA ALA A 152 -12.98 -23.03 14.91
C ALA A 152 -13.67 -21.66 14.79
N TRP A 153 -14.81 -21.46 15.46
CA TRP A 153 -15.51 -20.18 15.48
C TRP A 153 -14.66 -19.05 16.08
N GLN A 154 -13.95 -19.32 17.18
CA GLN A 154 -13.07 -18.35 17.84
C GLN A 154 -11.87 -17.95 16.98
N SER A 155 -11.38 -18.82 16.09
CA SER A 155 -10.25 -18.50 15.20
C SER A 155 -10.58 -17.51 14.08
N VAL A 156 -11.87 -17.25 13.81
CA VAL A 156 -12.31 -16.40 12.69
C VAL A 156 -11.96 -14.94 12.92
N ILE A 157 -12.11 -14.44 14.15
CA ILE A 157 -11.87 -13.01 14.45
C ILE A 157 -10.40 -12.64 14.24
N PRO A 158 -9.41 -13.34 14.86
CA PRO A 158 -8.01 -13.02 14.64
C PRO A 158 -7.57 -13.18 13.18
N ALA A 159 -8.17 -14.12 12.44
CA ALA A 159 -7.90 -14.29 11.02
C ALA A 159 -8.42 -13.09 10.20
N ILE A 160 -9.63 -12.59 10.49
CA ILE A 160 -10.17 -11.37 9.86
C ILE A 160 -9.29 -10.17 10.17
N ASP A 161 -8.89 -9.97 11.43
CA ASP A 161 -8.03 -8.85 11.82
C ASP A 161 -6.69 -8.87 11.05
N THR A 162 -6.11 -10.06 10.90
CA THR A 162 -4.88 -10.26 10.10
C THR A 162 -5.11 -9.89 8.63
N LEU A 163 -6.22 -10.35 8.02
CA LEU A 163 -6.54 -10.04 6.64
C LEU A 163 -6.81 -8.53 6.43
N ASP A 164 -7.54 -7.88 7.33
CA ASP A 164 -7.81 -6.44 7.27
C ASP A 164 -6.51 -5.62 7.39
N GLN A 165 -5.60 -6.02 8.28
CA GLN A 165 -4.31 -5.37 8.45
C GLN A 165 -3.45 -5.48 7.18
N ILE A 166 -3.33 -6.68 6.61
CA ILE A 166 -2.59 -6.91 5.36
C ILE A 166 -3.26 -6.18 4.18
N ALA A 167 -4.59 -6.22 4.10
CA ALA A 167 -5.34 -5.52 3.06
C ALA A 167 -5.17 -4.00 3.15
N SER A 168 -5.06 -3.43 4.35
CA SER A 168 -4.74 -2.01 4.52
C SER A 168 -3.40 -1.65 3.90
N VAL A 169 -2.36 -2.49 4.06
CA VAL A 169 -1.06 -2.30 3.38
C VAL A 169 -1.21 -2.42 1.87
N ALA A 170 -1.78 -3.54 1.38
CA ALA A 170 -1.90 -3.80 -0.05
C ALA A 170 -2.75 -2.73 -0.77
N SER A 171 -3.78 -2.21 -0.10
CA SER A 171 -4.67 -1.17 -0.64
C SER A 171 -3.96 0.14 -0.99
N GLN A 172 -2.78 0.40 -0.40
CA GLN A 172 -1.96 1.57 -0.72
C GLN A 172 -1.39 1.52 -2.14
N PHE A 173 -1.41 0.35 -2.79
CA PHE A 173 -0.93 0.15 -4.16
C PHE A 173 -2.04 0.19 -5.22
N GLY A 174 -3.31 0.23 -4.78
CA GLY A 174 -4.46 0.15 -5.67
C GLY A 174 -4.75 1.44 -6.46
N PRO A 175 -5.68 1.39 -7.42
CA PRO A 175 -6.01 2.49 -8.34
C PRO A 175 -6.69 3.70 -7.71
N GLN A 176 -7.23 3.56 -6.51
CA GLN A 176 -7.78 4.68 -5.72
C GLN A 176 -6.87 5.07 -4.55
N ALA A 177 -5.63 4.56 -4.50
CA ALA A 177 -4.72 4.89 -3.41
C ALA A 177 -4.34 6.38 -3.42
N GLN A 178 -4.02 6.91 -2.25
CA GLN A 178 -3.63 8.32 -2.10
C GLN A 178 -2.12 8.53 -2.22
N SER A 179 -1.33 7.54 -1.79
CA SER A 179 0.13 7.68 -1.66
C SER A 179 0.87 6.93 -2.77
N PHE A 180 0.73 5.61 -2.84
CA PHE A 180 1.57 4.76 -3.70
C PHE A 180 0.77 4.09 -4.82
N VAL A 181 0.09 4.89 -5.67
CA VAL A 181 -0.70 4.32 -6.78
C VAL A 181 0.22 3.55 -7.75
N LEU A 182 0.12 2.22 -7.73
CA LEU A 182 0.91 1.34 -8.60
C LEU A 182 0.06 0.62 -9.66
N VAL A 183 -1.26 0.63 -9.48
CA VAL A 183 -2.24 0.13 -10.43
C VAL A 183 -2.97 1.33 -11.01
N ASP A 184 -2.94 1.51 -12.32
CA ASP A 184 -3.57 2.67 -12.94
C ASP A 184 -5.10 2.57 -12.90
N ARG A 185 -5.75 3.73 -12.68
CA ARG A 185 -7.20 3.84 -12.85
C ARG A 185 -7.53 3.85 -14.35
N PRO A 186 -8.50 3.04 -14.81
CA PRO A 186 -8.85 3.03 -16.22
C PRO A 186 -9.52 4.35 -16.64
N HIS A 187 -9.11 4.88 -17.78
CA HIS A 187 -9.65 6.12 -18.34
C HIS A 187 -10.92 5.89 -19.15
N GLY A 188 -11.91 6.79 -19.08
CA GLY A 188 -13.11 6.70 -19.94
C GLY A 188 -14.13 5.64 -19.53
N ILE A 189 -13.96 5.01 -18.36
CA ILE A 189 -14.95 4.11 -17.73
C ILE A 189 -15.18 4.56 -16.28
N GLU A 190 -16.41 4.39 -15.80
CA GLU A 190 -16.71 4.60 -14.39
C GLU A 190 -16.05 3.53 -13.50
N PHE A 191 -15.03 3.94 -12.75
CA PHE A 191 -14.28 3.09 -11.81
C PHE A 191 -14.34 3.61 -10.37
N GLY A 192 -15.30 4.49 -10.05
CA GLY A 192 -15.39 5.16 -8.75
C GLY A 192 -15.81 4.24 -7.60
N TRP A 193 -16.52 3.15 -7.90
CA TRP A 193 -17.04 2.22 -6.90
C TRP A 193 -16.03 1.13 -6.49
N ALA A 194 -14.96 0.93 -7.26
CA ALA A 194 -14.01 -0.15 -7.05
C ALA A 194 -13.17 0.09 -5.78
N ARG A 195 -13.10 -0.92 -4.91
CA ARG A 195 -12.32 -0.85 -3.67
C ARG A 195 -10.92 -1.38 -3.91
N ASN A 196 -9.90 -0.70 -3.39
CA ASN A 196 -8.51 -1.15 -3.54
C ASN A 196 -8.30 -2.53 -2.91
N GLU A 197 -8.99 -2.82 -1.81
CA GLU A 197 -9.00 -4.11 -1.14
C GLU A 197 -9.52 -5.23 -2.07
N ALA A 198 -10.55 -4.97 -2.87
CA ALA A 198 -11.05 -5.94 -3.85
C ALA A 198 -10.09 -6.11 -5.03
N VAL A 199 -9.43 -5.03 -5.47
CA VAL A 199 -8.42 -5.11 -6.53
C VAL A 199 -7.23 -5.95 -6.06
N MET A 200 -6.74 -5.69 -4.85
CA MET A 200 -5.48 -6.23 -4.34
C MET A 200 -5.63 -7.55 -3.57
N CYS A 201 -6.80 -7.85 -2.99
CA CYS A 201 -6.94 -8.93 -2.01
C CYS A 201 -8.08 -9.93 -2.31
N SER A 202 -8.67 -9.90 -3.51
CA SER A 202 -9.69 -10.88 -3.90
C SER A 202 -9.39 -11.53 -5.25
N ALA A 203 -9.95 -12.72 -5.46
CA ALA A 203 -9.89 -13.45 -6.73
C ALA A 203 -11.19 -13.38 -7.55
N GLY A 204 -12.30 -12.96 -6.95
CA GLY A 204 -13.63 -12.99 -7.57
C GLY A 204 -13.91 -11.84 -8.53
N SER A 205 -15.20 -11.65 -8.84
CA SER A 205 -15.68 -10.54 -9.67
C SER A 205 -15.41 -9.22 -8.96
N LEU A 206 -14.63 -8.34 -9.60
CA LEU A 206 -14.22 -7.07 -9.01
C LEU A 206 -15.42 -6.23 -8.54
N LEU A 207 -16.54 -6.26 -9.29
CA LEU A 207 -17.78 -5.56 -8.94
C LEU A 207 -18.44 -6.12 -7.68
N GLN A 208 -18.58 -7.43 -7.60
CA GLN A 208 -19.22 -8.08 -6.45
C GLN A 208 -18.34 -7.94 -5.21
N ASP A 209 -17.04 -8.16 -5.36
CA ASP A 209 -16.09 -8.10 -4.25
C ASP A 209 -15.96 -6.67 -3.72
N SER A 210 -15.85 -5.66 -4.59
CA SER A 210 -15.82 -4.25 -4.16
C SER A 210 -17.09 -3.87 -3.39
N ARG A 211 -18.26 -4.40 -3.79
CA ARG A 211 -19.49 -4.18 -3.04
C ARG A 211 -19.47 -4.88 -1.68
N ALA A 212 -18.89 -6.07 -1.58
CA ALA A 212 -18.72 -6.77 -0.30
C ALA A 212 -17.87 -5.93 0.66
N PHE A 213 -16.71 -5.43 0.22
CA PHE A 213 -15.86 -4.52 1.00
C PHE A 213 -16.55 -3.20 1.34
N ALA A 214 -17.26 -2.59 0.38
CA ALA A 214 -17.97 -1.33 0.62
C ALA A 214 -19.12 -1.43 1.64
N THR A 215 -19.68 -2.63 1.83
CA THR A 215 -20.79 -2.90 2.75
C THR A 215 -20.35 -3.63 4.02
N ALA A 216 -19.06 -3.86 4.19
CA ALA A 216 -18.53 -4.48 5.39
C ALA A 216 -18.84 -3.59 6.61
N GLY A 217 -19.39 -4.21 7.65
CA GLY A 217 -19.62 -3.55 8.93
C GLY A 217 -18.50 -3.84 9.93
N THR A 218 -18.59 -3.25 11.11
CA THR A 218 -17.70 -3.56 12.25
C THR A 218 -18.01 -4.91 12.90
N ASP A 219 -19.13 -5.54 12.53
CA ASP A 219 -19.49 -6.89 12.96
C ASP A 219 -18.74 -7.91 12.08
N VAL A 220 -18.02 -8.82 12.74
CA VAL A 220 -17.30 -9.96 12.15
C VAL A 220 -18.18 -10.70 11.14
N ARG A 221 -19.47 -10.86 11.44
CA ARG A 221 -20.43 -11.58 10.57
C ARG A 221 -20.74 -10.83 9.27
N LYS A 222 -20.51 -9.52 9.25
CA LYS A 222 -20.65 -8.66 8.08
C LYS A 222 -19.32 -8.40 7.38
N SER A 223 -18.25 -9.06 7.82
CA SER A 223 -16.94 -8.95 7.19
C SER A 223 -17.02 -9.28 5.68
N ALA A 224 -16.22 -8.59 4.88
CA ALA A 224 -16.09 -8.89 3.47
C ALA A 224 -15.44 -10.26 3.25
N TRP A 225 -14.52 -10.66 4.11
CA TRP A 225 -13.75 -11.92 4.01
C TRP A 225 -14.61 -13.19 4.09
N LEU A 226 -15.83 -13.09 4.61
CA LEU A 226 -16.80 -14.19 4.61
C LEU A 226 -17.60 -14.30 3.29
N ARG A 227 -17.47 -13.30 2.40
CA ARG A 227 -18.25 -13.17 1.16
C ARG A 227 -17.40 -13.10 -0.11
N VAL A 228 -16.09 -12.88 0.03
CA VAL A 228 -15.13 -12.82 -1.09
C VAL A 228 -14.20 -14.02 -1.02
N ALA A 229 -13.64 -14.41 -2.17
CA ALA A 229 -12.54 -15.38 -2.22
C ALA A 229 -11.22 -14.63 -1.97
N PRO A 230 -10.59 -14.77 -0.79
CA PRO A 230 -9.38 -14.01 -0.45
C PRO A 230 -8.22 -14.47 -1.33
N ARG A 231 -7.48 -13.49 -1.88
CA ARG A 231 -6.23 -13.73 -2.61
C ARG A 231 -5.42 -12.45 -2.65
N LEU A 232 -4.21 -12.46 -2.10
CA LEU A 232 -3.30 -11.34 -2.24
C LEU A 232 -2.73 -11.33 -3.66
N ASN A 233 -3.02 -10.32 -4.45
CA ASN A 233 -2.57 -10.20 -5.84
C ASN A 233 -1.23 -9.45 -5.90
N THR A 234 -0.35 -9.86 -6.81
CA THR A 234 0.80 -9.03 -7.22
C THR A 234 0.32 -7.76 -7.92
N ILE A 235 1.21 -6.77 -8.11
CA ILE A 235 0.89 -5.56 -8.86
C ILE A 235 0.48 -5.90 -10.30
N ALA A 236 1.14 -6.88 -10.92
CA ALA A 236 0.81 -7.33 -12.27
C ALA A 236 -0.58 -7.98 -12.34
N GLU A 237 -0.90 -8.88 -11.40
CA GLU A 237 -2.22 -9.51 -11.31
C GLU A 237 -3.33 -8.48 -11.06
N ALA A 238 -3.08 -7.52 -10.18
CA ALA A 238 -4.02 -6.44 -9.89
C ALA A 238 -4.29 -5.56 -11.12
N ARG A 239 -3.25 -5.21 -11.89
CA ARG A 239 -3.40 -4.49 -13.17
C ARG A 239 -4.23 -5.28 -14.17
N GLU A 240 -3.99 -6.58 -14.28
CA GLU A 240 -4.75 -7.45 -15.17
C GLU A 240 -6.23 -7.51 -14.76
N ARG A 241 -6.52 -7.64 -13.47
CA ARG A 241 -7.91 -7.59 -12.95
C ARG A 241 -8.62 -6.29 -13.32
N VAL A 242 -7.92 -5.15 -13.21
CA VAL A 242 -8.47 -3.84 -13.61
C VAL A 242 -8.68 -3.77 -15.13
N ARG A 243 -7.75 -4.30 -15.92
CA ARG A 243 -7.84 -4.36 -17.39
C ARG A 243 -9.03 -5.21 -17.83
N GLU A 244 -9.18 -6.42 -17.29
CA GLU A 244 -10.29 -7.34 -17.60
C GLU A 244 -11.64 -6.70 -17.28
N TYR A 245 -11.78 -6.07 -16.11
CA TYR A 245 -12.98 -5.33 -15.76
C TYR A 245 -13.25 -4.21 -16.78
N SER A 246 -12.23 -3.44 -17.12
CA SER A 246 -12.34 -2.31 -18.05
C SER A 246 -12.74 -2.78 -19.44
N GLU A 247 -12.20 -3.90 -19.91
CA GLU A 247 -12.56 -4.52 -21.18
C GLU A 247 -14.06 -4.89 -21.20
N GLN A 248 -14.55 -5.53 -20.13
CA GLN A 248 -15.96 -5.94 -20.00
C GLN A 248 -16.91 -4.74 -19.89
N ALA A 249 -16.55 -3.74 -19.09
CA ALA A 249 -17.34 -2.53 -18.90
C ALA A 249 -17.41 -1.70 -20.19
N TRP A 250 -16.28 -1.54 -20.90
CA TRP A 250 -16.24 -0.88 -22.19
C TRP A 250 -17.12 -1.60 -23.22
N SER A 251 -17.02 -2.94 -23.27
CA SER A 251 -17.81 -3.77 -24.18
C SER A 251 -19.30 -3.66 -23.89
N SER A 252 -19.68 -3.55 -22.62
CA SER A 252 -21.08 -3.37 -22.21
C SER A 252 -21.63 -1.99 -22.61
N MET A 253 -20.80 -0.93 -22.52
CA MET A 253 -21.18 0.44 -22.90
C MET A 253 -21.22 0.65 -24.42
N ASN A 254 -20.26 0.07 -25.15
CA ASN A 254 -20.06 0.34 -26.58
C ASN A 254 -20.51 -0.79 -27.50
N GLY A 255 -20.84 -1.98 -26.98
CA GLY A 255 -21.24 -3.15 -27.78
C GLY A 255 -22.52 -2.96 -28.61
N GLN A 256 -23.31 -1.92 -28.32
CA GLN A 256 -24.49 -1.52 -29.13
C GLN A 256 -24.34 -0.17 -29.83
N ALA A 257 -23.24 0.57 -29.58
CA ALA A 257 -23.02 1.89 -30.15
C ALA A 257 -22.52 1.77 -31.59
N LYS A 258 -23.44 1.56 -32.53
CA LYS A 258 -23.12 1.57 -33.95
C LYS A 258 -23.00 3.02 -34.43
N ARG A 259 -21.78 3.56 -34.46
CA ARG A 259 -21.47 4.79 -35.20
C ARG A 259 -21.13 4.41 -36.63
N GLY A 260 -21.66 5.15 -37.58
CA GLY A 260 -21.43 4.87 -38.99
C GLY A 260 -21.84 6.04 -39.85
N ARG A 261 -21.31 6.06 -41.06
CA ARG A 261 -21.60 7.08 -42.06
C ARG A 261 -22.48 6.49 -43.16
N VAL A 262 -23.51 7.22 -43.55
CA VAL A 262 -24.34 6.88 -44.71
C VAL A 262 -23.60 7.33 -45.97
N LEU A 263 -23.33 6.40 -46.87
CA LEU A 263 -22.74 6.68 -48.19
C LEU A 263 -23.82 7.21 -49.15
N GLU A 264 -23.40 7.86 -50.24
CA GLU A 264 -24.32 8.43 -51.26
C GLU A 264 -25.24 7.39 -51.91
N ASN A 265 -24.87 6.10 -51.89
CA ASN A 265 -25.68 4.99 -52.38
C ASN A 265 -26.69 4.44 -51.34
N GLY A 266 -26.83 5.09 -50.18
CA GLY A 266 -27.72 4.68 -49.10
C GLY A 266 -27.21 3.53 -48.21
N SER A 267 -26.00 3.00 -48.47
CA SER A 267 -25.38 2.00 -47.60
C SER A 267 -24.71 2.64 -46.38
N VAL A 268 -24.70 1.94 -45.25
CA VAL A 268 -24.08 2.41 -44.00
C VAL A 268 -22.73 1.69 -43.82
N VAL A 269 -21.65 2.47 -43.72
CA VAL A 269 -20.36 1.97 -43.26
C VAL A 269 -20.27 2.23 -41.77
N TRP A 270 -20.17 1.16 -40.98
CA TRP A 270 -20.00 1.25 -39.54
C TRP A 270 -18.53 1.49 -39.20
N ASP A 271 -18.28 2.41 -38.27
CA ASP A 271 -16.94 2.67 -37.77
C ASP A 271 -16.49 1.50 -36.87
N GLU A 272 -15.30 0.96 -37.13
CA GLU A 272 -14.68 -0.02 -36.25
C GLU A 272 -14.32 0.65 -34.93
N THR A 273 -15.10 0.39 -33.89
CA THR A 273 -14.77 0.87 -32.55
C THR A 273 -13.91 -0.18 -31.86
N ARG A 274 -12.59 0.05 -31.81
CA ARG A 274 -11.65 -0.86 -31.13
C ARG A 274 -11.68 -0.62 -29.62
N ASN A 275 -11.81 -1.70 -28.84
CA ASN A 275 -11.72 -1.63 -27.38
C ASN A 275 -10.27 -1.27 -26.98
N PRO A 276 -10.03 -0.14 -26.29
CA PRO A 276 -8.68 0.28 -25.92
C PRO A 276 -8.06 -0.56 -24.80
N PHE A 277 -8.84 -1.40 -24.12
CA PHE A 277 -8.39 -2.29 -23.04
C PHE A 277 -8.16 -3.73 -23.48
N ALA A 278 -8.54 -4.07 -24.71
CA ALA A 278 -8.31 -5.40 -25.26
C ALA A 278 -6.82 -5.62 -25.51
N THR A 279 -6.30 -6.77 -25.09
CA THR A 279 -4.97 -7.23 -25.46
C THR A 279 -4.89 -7.39 -26.99
N ALA A 280 -3.75 -7.06 -27.58
CA ALA A 280 -3.57 -7.06 -29.04
C ALA A 280 -3.71 -8.45 -29.70
N GLU A 281 -3.80 -9.51 -28.90
CA GLU A 281 -4.02 -10.89 -29.34
C GLU A 281 -5.43 -11.36 -28.93
N ARG A 282 -6.33 -11.43 -29.92
CA ARG A 282 -7.45 -12.38 -29.97
C ARG A 282 -7.67 -12.78 -31.43
#